data_AF-A0A238KUB3-F1
#
_entry.id   AF-A0A238KUB3-F1
#
_cell.length_a   1.000
_cell.length_b   1.000
_cell.length_c   1.000
_cell.angle_alpha   90.00
_cell.angle_beta   90.00
_cell.angle_gamma   90.00
#
_symmetry.space_group_name_H-M   'P 1'
#
loop_
_entity.id
_entity.type
_entity.pdbx_description
1 polymer ?
#
loop_
_entity_poly.entity_id
_entity_poly.type
_entity_poly.pdbx_seq_one_letter_code
_entity_poly.pdbx_strand_id
1 'polypeptide(L)'
;MTRLLPTLSGAKAEAKALRASKAVEGVGLSHSASLELIAQSYGFRDWNTCKSKLPELAQGLAVGARVRGRYLSQPFDATVVRSIERTKGWTAVALDFDVPVDVVRFDSFSNLRKRVSAVIGPNGHTREHTSDGVPQLILDLI
;
A
#
# COMPACT_ATOMS: atom_id res chain seq x y z
N MET A 1 22.79 -7.32 1.10
CA MET A 1 21.87 -6.19 0.88
C MET A 1 20.76 -6.30 1.90
N THR A 2 20.61 -5.34 2.80
CA THR A 2 19.54 -5.34 3.82
C THR A 2 18.23 -4.97 3.14
N ARG A 3 17.36 -5.95 2.87
CA ARG A 3 16.04 -5.69 2.29
C ARG A 3 15.15 -5.11 3.40
N LEU A 4 14.55 -3.94 3.16
CA LEU A 4 13.58 -3.36 4.09
C LEU A 4 12.36 -4.29 4.19
N LEU A 5 11.85 -4.46 5.42
CA LEU A 5 10.70 -5.31 5.68
C LEU A 5 9.42 -4.57 5.33
N PRO A 6 8.58 -5.11 4.42
CA PRO A 6 7.31 -4.49 4.08
C PRO A 6 6.35 -4.52 5.27
N THR A 7 5.24 -3.80 5.15
CA THR A 7 4.11 -4.01 6.07
C THR A 7 3.49 -5.40 5.89
N LEU A 8 2.75 -5.87 6.90
CA LEU A 8 2.06 -7.16 6.85
C LEU A 8 1.13 -7.30 5.63
N SER A 9 0.41 -6.24 5.29
CA SER A 9 -0.42 -6.21 4.08
C SER A 9 0.42 -6.15 2.81
N GLY A 10 1.56 -5.47 2.83
CA GLY A 10 2.55 -5.46 1.74
C GLY A 10 3.05 -6.85 1.40
N ALA A 11 3.53 -7.60 2.40
CA ALA A 11 3.99 -8.97 2.19
C ALA A 11 2.90 -9.90 1.64
N LYS A 12 1.65 -9.75 2.11
CA LYS A 12 0.51 -10.50 1.57
C LYS A 12 0.18 -10.13 0.12
N ALA A 13 0.30 -8.84 -0.23
CA ALA A 13 0.12 -8.36 -1.59
C ALA A 13 1.22 -8.91 -2.52
N GLU A 14 2.48 -8.92 -2.07
CA GLU A 14 3.60 -9.52 -2.79
C GLU A 14 3.37 -11.03 -3.01
N ALA A 15 2.91 -11.76 -1.99
CA ALA A 15 2.57 -13.18 -2.12
C ALA A 15 1.43 -13.43 -3.14
N LYS A 16 0.42 -12.55 -3.16
CA LYS A 16 -0.68 -12.63 -4.14
C LYS A 16 -0.16 -12.36 -5.56
N ALA A 17 0.69 -11.37 -5.75
CA ALA A 17 1.30 -11.04 -7.03
C ALA A 17 2.22 -12.18 -7.52
N LEU A 18 3.04 -12.74 -6.63
CA LEU A 18 3.89 -13.90 -6.91
C LEU A 18 3.05 -15.10 -7.40
N ARG A 19 1.95 -15.40 -6.70
CA ARG A 19 1.04 -16.47 -7.10
C ARG A 19 0.45 -16.22 -8.49
N ALA A 20 0.01 -15.00 -8.78
CA ALA A 20 -0.55 -14.65 -10.08
C ALA A 20 0.48 -14.81 -11.21
N SER A 21 1.71 -14.34 -11.00
CA SER A 21 2.83 -14.52 -11.94
C SER A 21 3.09 -16.00 -12.22
N LYS A 22 3.16 -16.82 -11.17
CA LYS A 22 3.43 -18.26 -11.31
C LYS A 22 2.30 -19.01 -11.99
N ALA A 23 1.05 -18.60 -11.78
CA ALA A 23 -0.09 -19.16 -12.51
C ALA A 23 0.00 -18.90 -14.02
N VAL A 24 0.47 -17.72 -14.44
CA VAL A 24 0.72 -17.41 -15.86
C VAL A 24 1.83 -18.29 -16.44
N GLU A 25 2.83 -18.64 -15.63
CA GLU A 25 3.90 -19.59 -15.99
C GLU A 25 3.44 -21.07 -15.93
N GLY A 26 2.17 -21.36 -15.64
CA GLY A 26 1.63 -22.72 -15.52
C GLY A 26 1.97 -23.41 -14.19
N VAL A 27 2.60 -22.72 -13.25
CA VAL A 27 2.95 -23.24 -11.91
C VAL A 27 1.84 -22.87 -10.91
N GLY A 28 1.03 -23.86 -10.56
CA GLY A 28 -0.02 -23.71 -9.55
C GLY A 28 0.53 -23.62 -8.13
N LEU A 29 0.72 -22.41 -7.61
CA LEU A 29 1.06 -22.22 -6.20
C LEU A 29 -0.19 -22.09 -5.32
N SER A 30 -0.16 -22.74 -4.15
CA SER A 30 -1.13 -22.49 -3.09
C SER A 30 -0.89 -21.12 -2.44
N HIS A 31 -1.88 -20.63 -1.68
CA HIS A 31 -1.75 -19.34 -1.00
C HIS A 31 -0.68 -19.39 0.10
N SER A 32 -0.68 -20.47 0.89
CA SER A 32 0.33 -20.73 1.92
C SER A 32 1.73 -20.85 1.30
N ALA A 33 1.89 -21.62 0.22
CA ALA A 33 3.20 -21.76 -0.43
C ALA A 33 3.76 -20.42 -0.92
N SER A 34 2.90 -19.52 -1.42
CA SER A 34 3.32 -18.19 -1.85
C SER A 34 3.81 -17.34 -0.67
N LEU A 35 3.15 -17.44 0.49
CA LEU A 35 3.58 -16.73 1.71
C LEU A 35 4.92 -17.25 2.25
N GLU A 36 5.14 -18.57 2.20
CA GLU A 36 6.43 -19.16 2.60
C GLU A 36 7.59 -18.68 1.72
N LEU A 37 7.37 -18.61 0.39
CA LEU A 37 8.38 -18.08 -0.54
C LEU A 37 8.71 -16.61 -0.26
N ILE A 38 7.70 -15.80 0.05
CA ILE A 38 7.91 -14.41 0.45
C ILE A 38 8.74 -14.34 1.74
N ALA A 39 8.40 -15.13 2.77
CA ALA A 39 9.15 -15.18 4.03
C ALA A 39 10.63 -15.54 3.82
N GLN A 40 10.90 -16.57 3.01
CA GLN A 40 12.25 -16.98 2.64
C GLN A 40 13.01 -15.89 1.88
N SER A 41 12.33 -15.13 1.02
CA SER A 41 12.93 -14.00 0.28
C SER A 41 13.37 -12.84 1.19
N TYR A 42 12.80 -12.75 2.40
CA TYR A 42 13.20 -11.81 3.46
C TYR A 42 14.15 -12.45 4.49
N GLY A 43 14.57 -13.70 4.29
CA GLY A 43 15.53 -14.41 5.16
C GLY A 43 14.90 -15.10 6.37
N PHE A 44 13.57 -15.25 6.41
CA PHE A 44 12.88 -15.98 7.48
C PHE A 44 12.70 -17.46 7.13
N ARG A 45 12.66 -18.31 8.16
CA ARG A 45 12.43 -19.76 8.01
C ARG A 45 11.02 -20.09 7.51
N ASP A 46 10.04 -19.38 8.04
CA ASP A 46 8.62 -19.60 7.75
C ASP A 46 7.81 -18.30 7.83
N TRP A 47 6.62 -18.34 7.25
CA TRP A 47 5.70 -17.21 7.25
C TRP A 47 5.25 -16.78 8.64
N ASN A 48 5.07 -17.70 9.60
CA ASN A 48 4.63 -17.35 10.95
C ASN A 48 5.67 -16.48 11.67
N THR A 49 6.95 -16.81 11.52
CA THR A 49 8.07 -16.05 12.04
C THR A 49 8.17 -14.69 11.36
N CYS A 50 8.10 -14.65 10.03
CA CYS A 50 8.12 -13.40 9.25
C CYS A 50 6.97 -12.47 9.69
N LYS A 51 5.73 -12.98 9.70
CA LYS A 51 4.53 -12.26 10.13
C LYS A 51 4.67 -11.61 11.50
N SER A 52 5.34 -12.25 12.45
CA SER A 52 5.55 -11.68 13.80
C SER A 52 6.47 -10.46 13.82
N LYS A 53 7.25 -10.26 12.75
CA LYS A 53 8.23 -9.16 12.62
C LYS A 53 7.78 -8.05 11.67
N LEU A 54 6.79 -8.30 10.82
CA LEU A 54 6.29 -7.30 9.88
C LEU A 54 5.43 -6.25 10.62
N PRO A 55 5.66 -4.94 10.37
CA PRO A 55 4.83 -3.89 10.94
C PRO A 55 3.41 -3.93 10.35
N GLU A 56 2.41 -3.53 11.15
CA GLU A 56 1.06 -3.29 10.64
C GLU A 56 0.99 -1.94 9.94
N LEU A 57 0.22 -1.83 8.86
CA LEU A 57 0.06 -0.57 8.13
C LEU A 57 -0.41 0.58 9.04
N ALA A 58 -1.30 0.31 10.00
CA ALA A 58 -1.80 1.30 10.94
C ALA A 58 -0.66 2.01 11.71
N GLN A 59 0.44 1.30 11.99
CA GLN A 59 1.62 1.88 12.65
C GLN A 59 2.33 2.91 11.77
N GLY A 60 2.29 2.74 10.44
CA GLY A 60 2.84 3.68 9.47
C GLY A 60 1.95 4.88 9.17
N LEU A 61 0.72 4.93 9.70
CA LEU A 61 -0.25 6.02 9.48
C LEU A 61 -0.33 6.99 10.66
N ALA A 62 0.68 7.07 11.52
CA ALA A 62 0.72 8.05 12.60
C ALA A 62 0.82 9.48 12.04
N VAL A 63 0.30 10.47 12.77
CA VAL A 63 0.49 11.88 12.41
C VAL A 63 1.99 12.21 12.42
N GLY A 64 2.47 12.88 11.38
CA GLY A 64 3.89 13.15 11.12
C GLY A 64 4.61 12.05 10.33
N ALA A 65 3.98 10.88 10.11
CA ALA A 65 4.59 9.82 9.32
C ALA A 65 4.72 10.22 7.84
N ARG A 66 5.80 9.74 7.23
CA ARG A 66 6.09 9.91 5.80
C ARG A 66 5.50 8.74 5.03
N VAL A 67 4.67 9.03 4.04
CA VAL A 67 4.02 8.02 3.20
C VAL A 67 4.20 8.36 1.73
N ARG A 68 4.21 7.31 0.92
CA ARG A 68 4.32 7.39 -0.54
C ARG A 68 3.25 6.53 -1.16
N GLY A 69 2.93 6.81 -2.42
CA GLY A 69 2.00 5.99 -3.17
C GLY A 69 1.42 6.72 -4.35
N ARG A 70 0.16 6.41 -4.67
CA ARG A 70 -0.55 6.98 -5.82
C ARG A 70 -1.90 7.53 -5.42
N TYR A 71 -2.17 8.76 -5.80
CA TYR A 71 -3.48 9.40 -5.68
C TYR A 71 -4.01 9.69 -7.08
N LEU A 72 -5.18 9.14 -7.41
CA LEU A 72 -5.77 9.18 -8.76
C LEU A 72 -4.75 8.74 -9.84
N SER A 73 -3.97 7.70 -9.51
CA SER A 73 -2.85 7.13 -10.30
C SER A 73 -1.60 7.99 -10.43
N GLN A 74 -1.58 9.20 -9.87
CA GLN A 74 -0.41 10.07 -9.86
C GLN A 74 0.46 9.78 -8.64
N PRO A 75 1.78 9.61 -8.80
CA PRO A 75 2.67 9.35 -7.68
C PRO A 75 2.72 10.55 -6.73
N PHE A 76 2.89 10.30 -5.44
CA PHE A 76 3.07 11.34 -4.45
C PHE A 76 4.02 10.93 -3.32
N ASP A 77 4.65 11.94 -2.73
CA ASP A 77 5.29 11.92 -1.42
C ASP A 77 4.50 12.82 -0.47
N ALA A 78 4.18 12.34 0.73
CA ALA A 78 3.32 13.07 1.65
C ALA A 78 3.66 12.86 3.12
N THR A 79 3.21 13.80 3.93
CA THR A 79 3.15 13.68 5.39
C THR A 79 1.71 13.45 5.84
N VAL A 80 1.49 12.50 6.74
CA VAL A 80 0.21 12.31 7.40
C VAL A 80 -0.02 13.47 8.38
N VAL A 81 -0.99 14.34 8.11
CA VAL A 81 -1.32 15.47 9.01
C VAL A 81 -2.51 15.17 9.93
N ARG A 82 -3.28 14.14 9.61
CA ARG A 82 -4.37 13.65 10.45
C ARG A 82 -4.50 12.14 10.28
N SER A 83 -4.76 11.43 11.38
CA SER A 83 -5.03 10.01 11.37
C SER A 83 -6.06 9.68 12.43
N ILE A 84 -7.17 9.06 12.02
CA ILE A 84 -8.26 8.65 12.90
C ILE A 84 -8.70 7.25 12.50
N GLU A 85 -8.49 6.27 13.38
CA GLU A 85 -9.07 4.95 13.21
C GLU A 85 -10.61 5.04 13.30
N ARG A 86 -11.30 4.52 12.28
CA ARG A 86 -12.76 4.54 12.20
C ARG A 86 -13.35 3.23 12.69
N THR A 87 -12.83 2.13 12.15
CA THR A 87 -13.18 0.75 12.48
C THR A 87 -11.92 -0.10 12.35
N LYS A 88 -11.94 -1.33 12.84
CA LYS A 88 -10.77 -2.22 12.85
C LYS A 88 -10.08 -2.30 11.48
N GLY A 89 -8.89 -1.70 11.37
CA GLY A 89 -8.07 -1.67 10.17
C GLY A 89 -8.44 -0.61 9.12
N TRP A 90 -9.46 0.22 9.36
CA TRP A 90 -9.83 1.34 8.48
C TRP A 90 -9.51 2.67 9.15
N THR A 91 -8.61 3.42 8.52
CA THR A 91 -8.10 4.68 9.07
C THR A 91 -8.42 5.82 8.12
N ALA A 92 -9.14 6.82 8.63
CA ALA A 92 -9.31 8.09 7.94
C ALA A 92 -8.03 8.91 8.12
N VAL A 93 -7.33 9.17 7.02
CA VAL A 93 -6.11 9.97 7.01
C VAL A 93 -6.31 11.25 6.21
N ALA A 94 -5.62 12.31 6.62
CA ALA A 94 -5.36 13.46 5.77
C ALA A 94 -3.87 13.51 5.46
N LEU A 95 -3.55 13.61 4.18
CA LEU A 95 -2.20 13.65 3.64
C LEU A 95 -1.92 15.06 3.12
N ASP A 96 -0.75 15.58 3.46
CA ASP A 96 -0.20 16.81 2.90
C ASP A 96 0.96 16.42 1.98
N PHE A 97 0.76 16.59 0.68
CA PHE A 97 1.74 16.26 -0.34
C PHE A 97 2.89 17.26 -0.30
N ASP A 98 4.12 16.80 -0.48
CA ASP A 98 5.30 17.68 -0.47
C ASP A 98 5.29 18.66 -1.62
N VAL A 99 4.85 18.20 -2.78
CA VAL A 99 4.64 19.01 -3.98
C VAL A 99 3.17 18.87 -4.36
N PRO A 100 2.46 19.97 -4.70
CA PRO A 100 1.11 19.86 -5.26
C PRO A 100 1.09 18.88 -6.43
N VAL A 101 0.24 17.87 -6.37
CA VAL A 101 0.11 16.85 -7.41
C VAL A 101 -1.05 17.23 -8.33
N ASP A 102 -0.80 17.28 -9.63
CA ASP A 102 -1.87 17.44 -10.62
C ASP A 102 -2.59 16.11 -10.80
N VAL A 103 -3.86 16.06 -10.40
CA VAL A 103 -4.64 14.82 -10.44
C VAL A 103 -5.36 14.58 -11.78
N VAL A 104 -5.16 15.47 -12.74
CA VAL A 104 -5.72 15.34 -14.09
C VAL A 104 -4.65 14.73 -15.00
N ARG A 105 -5.08 13.84 -15.90
CA ARG A 105 -4.19 13.16 -16.85
C ARG A 105 -4.13 13.83 -18.24
N PHE A 106 -4.97 14.82 -18.52
CA PHE A 106 -5.09 15.47 -19.82
C PHE A 106 -4.48 16.87 -19.80
N ASP A 107 -3.72 17.23 -20.83
CA ASP A 107 -2.98 18.50 -20.91
C ASP A 107 -3.90 19.75 -21.00
N SER A 108 -5.18 19.57 -21.32
CA SER A 108 -6.13 20.69 -21.47
C SER A 108 -6.64 21.26 -20.15
N PHE A 109 -6.33 20.65 -19.01
CA PHE A 109 -6.81 21.10 -17.70
C PHE A 109 -5.90 20.64 -16.56
N SER A 110 -5.71 21.48 -15.54
CA SER A 110 -4.93 21.16 -14.34
C SER A 110 -5.79 21.21 -13.08
N ASN A 111 -5.56 20.26 -12.18
CA ASN A 111 -6.23 20.21 -10.89
C ASN A 111 -5.23 19.82 -9.79
N LEU A 112 -4.49 20.82 -9.31
CA LEU A 112 -3.48 20.60 -8.27
C LEU A 112 -4.14 20.30 -6.93
N ARG A 113 -3.64 19.27 -6.25
CA ARG A 113 -4.00 18.90 -4.89
C ARG A 113 -2.75 18.92 -4.03
N LYS A 114 -2.75 19.76 -2.99
CA LYS A 114 -1.70 19.79 -1.96
C LYS A 114 -2.10 18.95 -0.74
N ARG A 115 -3.37 18.95 -0.38
CA ARG A 115 -3.90 18.23 0.77
C ARG A 115 -5.12 17.41 0.36
N VAL A 116 -5.15 16.15 0.78
CA VAL A 116 -6.23 15.22 0.47
C VAL A 116 -6.64 14.46 1.73
N SER A 117 -7.90 14.06 1.82
CA SER A 117 -8.39 13.19 2.88
C SER A 117 -8.99 11.93 2.26
N ALA A 118 -8.71 10.78 2.87
CA ALA A 118 -9.14 9.50 2.37
C ALA A 118 -9.29 8.50 3.53
N VAL A 119 -10.07 7.44 3.31
CA VAL A 119 -10.16 6.32 4.26
C VAL A 119 -9.40 5.13 3.68
N ILE A 120 -8.33 4.74 4.36
CA ILE A 120 -7.41 3.70 3.92
C ILE A 120 -7.71 2.42 4.70
N GLY A 121 -7.90 1.33 3.99
CA GLY A 121 -8.10 0.02 4.59
C GLY A 121 -6.79 -0.64 5.02
N PRO A 122 -6.86 -1.84 5.61
CA PRO A 122 -5.66 -2.54 6.12
C PRO A 122 -4.70 -2.94 4.99
N ASN A 123 -5.18 -2.97 3.75
CA ASN A 123 -4.43 -3.28 2.55
C ASN A 123 -3.78 -2.06 1.88
N GLY A 124 -3.84 -0.86 2.49
CA GLY A 124 -3.18 0.33 1.97
C GLY A 124 -3.90 1.04 0.82
N HIS A 125 -5.16 0.72 0.56
CA HIS A 125 -5.93 1.39 -0.48
C HIS A 125 -7.33 1.81 -0.01
N THR A 126 -7.92 2.77 -0.71
CA THR A 126 -9.31 3.22 -0.52
C THR A 126 -10.34 2.20 -1.00
N ARG A 127 -11.61 2.40 -0.62
CA ARG A 127 -12.76 1.69 -1.22
C ARG A 127 -13.26 2.38 -2.47
N GLU A 128 -13.06 3.68 -2.55
CA GLU A 128 -13.39 4.51 -3.68
C GLU A 128 -12.46 4.18 -4.84
N HIS A 129 -13.03 3.98 -6.01
CA HIS A 129 -12.32 3.69 -7.25
C HIS A 129 -12.49 4.85 -8.24
N THR A 130 -11.57 4.97 -9.18
CA THR A 130 -11.74 5.77 -10.40
C THR A 130 -12.64 5.04 -11.39
N SER A 131 -13.05 5.73 -12.46
CA SER A 131 -13.81 5.14 -13.59
C SER A 131 -13.14 3.88 -14.15
N ASP A 132 -11.81 3.81 -14.07
CA ASP A 132 -10.99 2.73 -14.62
C ASP A 132 -10.85 1.54 -13.63
N GLY A 133 -11.58 1.56 -12.51
CA GLY A 133 -11.59 0.49 -11.51
C GLY A 133 -10.36 0.46 -10.60
N VAL A 134 -9.51 1.49 -10.62
CA VAL A 134 -8.32 1.61 -9.75
C VAL A 134 -8.69 2.37 -8.46
N PRO A 135 -8.26 1.93 -7.26
CA PRO A 135 -8.49 2.70 -6.04
C PRO A 135 -7.96 4.13 -6.17
N GLN A 136 -8.72 5.10 -5.65
CA GLN A 136 -8.34 6.51 -5.74
C GLN A 136 -7.08 6.83 -4.95
N LEU A 137 -6.82 6.17 -3.82
CA LEU A 137 -5.58 6.30 -3.06
C LEU A 137 -5.01 4.91 -2.79
N ILE A 138 -3.73 4.75 -3.08
CA ILE A 138 -2.93 3.54 -2.80
C ILE A 138 -1.65 4.00 -2.12
N LEU A 139 -1.30 3.38 -1.01
CA LEU A 139 -0.02 3.57 -0.34
C LEU A 139 0.96 2.48 -0.74
N ASP A 140 2.23 2.84 -0.84
CA ASP A 140 3.31 1.89 -0.98
C ASP A 140 3.52 1.19 0.36
N LEU A 141 3.38 -0.14 0.37
CA LEU A 141 3.37 -0.97 1.57
C LEU A 141 4.78 -1.43 2.01
N ILE A 142 5.79 -0.59 1.79
CA ILE A 142 7.23 -0.88 2.00
C ILE A 142 7.66 -0.55 3.43
#